data_AF-A0A6A1UT35-F1
#
_entry.id   AF-A0A6A1UT35-F1
#
_cell.length_a   1.000
_cell.length_b   1.000
_cell.length_c   1.000
_cell.angle_alpha   90.00
_cell.angle_beta   90.00
_cell.angle_gamma   90.00
#
_symmetry.space_group_name_H-M   'P 1'
#
loop_
_entity.id
_entity.type
_entity.pdbx_description
1 polymer ?
#
loop_
_entity_poly.entity_id
_entity_poly.type
_entity_poly.pdbx_seq_one_letter_code
_entity_poly.pdbx_strand_id
1 'polypeptide(L)'
;MGLCLLEELEVREYSIMGAIAMEKDQDGMEDHEDMKLFPPLKRLVLEHLPMLMGFVVFPNLERLKLSSVDVEETQYNQHSARIGCRLTNLQVMSRFQNLSFLEVEGSGNTKHLLSFPAARAMVHLKHLHIIECKGLEEVLVAEELGVEGRPNLFPRLECLFLKDLPILKRF
;
A
#
# COMPACT_ATOMS: atom_id res chain seq x y z
N MET A 1 7.62 -14.16 -22.67
CA MET A 1 8.91 -14.69 -22.18
C MET A 1 9.77 -13.66 -21.41
N GLY A 2 9.48 -12.34 -21.43
CA GLY A 2 10.45 -11.33 -20.94
C GLY A 2 10.34 -10.84 -19.47
N LEU A 3 9.24 -11.08 -18.76
CA LEU A 3 9.02 -10.49 -17.41
C LEU A 3 9.17 -11.48 -16.24
N CYS A 4 9.35 -12.77 -16.51
CA CYS A 4 9.32 -13.82 -15.48
C CYS A 4 10.49 -13.80 -14.49
N LEU A 5 11.51 -12.96 -14.71
CA LEU A 5 12.67 -12.77 -13.84
C LEU A 5 12.71 -11.37 -13.20
N LEU A 6 11.68 -10.55 -13.40
CA LEU A 6 11.66 -9.19 -12.90
C LEU A 6 11.50 -9.22 -11.37
N GLU A 7 12.55 -8.84 -10.65
CA GLU A 7 12.53 -8.71 -9.19
C GLU A 7 12.18 -7.29 -8.72
N GLU A 8 12.30 -6.30 -9.62
CA GLU A 8 12.14 -4.89 -9.29
C GLU A 8 11.34 -4.17 -10.37
N LEU A 9 10.27 -3.51 -9.96
CA LEU A 9 9.41 -2.71 -10.84
C LEU A 9 9.30 -1.32 -10.26
N GLU A 10 9.66 -0.35 -11.09
CA GLU A 10 9.62 1.05 -10.74
C GLU A 10 8.80 1.78 -11.79
N VAL A 11 7.68 2.35 -11.35
CA VAL A 11 6.75 3.09 -12.21
C VAL A 11 6.73 4.52 -11.72
N ARG A 12 7.25 5.42 -12.55
CA ARG A 12 7.35 6.86 -12.29
C ARG A 12 6.60 7.62 -13.37
N GLU A 13 5.92 8.72 -13.00
CA GLU A 13 5.41 9.74 -13.91
C GLU A 13 4.43 9.24 -15.01
N TYR A 14 3.74 8.12 -14.78
CA TYR A 14 2.84 7.54 -15.77
C TYR A 14 1.40 8.07 -15.61
N SER A 15 1.01 9.01 -16.47
CA SER A 15 -0.24 9.77 -16.34
C SER A 15 -1.53 9.00 -16.68
N ILE A 16 -1.45 7.79 -17.24
CA ILE A 16 -2.62 7.06 -17.78
C ILE A 16 -2.81 5.68 -17.13
N MET A 17 -1.85 5.20 -16.34
CA MET A 17 -1.92 3.84 -15.78
C MET A 17 -2.88 3.80 -14.59
N GLY A 18 -4.10 3.29 -14.82
CA GLY A 18 -5.14 3.20 -13.81
C GLY A 18 -4.95 2.09 -12.76
N ALA A 19 -4.26 1.01 -13.14
CA ALA A 19 -3.99 -0.13 -12.27
C ALA A 19 -2.72 -0.89 -12.70
N ILE A 20 -2.00 -1.45 -11.73
CA ILE A 20 -0.87 -2.36 -11.96
C ILE A 20 -1.35 -3.77 -11.63
N ALA A 21 -1.89 -4.41 -12.68
CA ALA A 21 -2.63 -5.68 -12.69
C ALA A 21 -3.96 -5.64 -11.92
N MET A 22 -5.01 -6.24 -12.51
CA MET A 22 -6.21 -6.69 -11.82
C MET A 22 -6.46 -8.14 -12.24
N GLU A 23 -6.57 -9.05 -11.29
CA GLU A 23 -7.18 -10.36 -11.56
C GLU A 23 -8.67 -10.13 -11.87
N LYS A 24 -9.19 -10.82 -12.88
CA LYS A 24 -10.62 -10.83 -13.17
C LYS A 24 -11.29 -11.67 -12.09
N ASP A 25 -12.37 -11.16 -11.51
CA ASP A 25 -13.25 -11.93 -10.64
C ASP A 25 -13.64 -13.25 -11.35
N GLN A 26 -13.17 -14.38 -10.83
CA GLN A 26 -13.82 -15.67 -11.04
C GLN A 26 -13.98 -16.37 -9.70
N ASP A 27 -15.24 -16.47 -9.32
CA ASP A 27 -15.76 -17.40 -8.32
C ASP A 27 -15.25 -18.82 -8.63
N GLY A 28 -14.37 -19.34 -7.78
CA GLY A 28 -13.82 -20.69 -7.91
C GLY A 28 -12.46 -20.80 -7.22
N MET A 29 -12.27 -21.86 -6.42
CA MET A 29 -11.03 -22.18 -5.69
C MET A 29 -9.78 -21.87 -6.53
N GLU A 30 -8.97 -20.89 -6.10
CA GLU A 30 -7.66 -20.63 -6.72
C GLU A 30 -6.70 -21.75 -6.32
N ASP A 31 -6.47 -22.67 -7.26
CA ASP A 31 -5.43 -23.67 -7.18
C ASP A 31 -4.05 -22.98 -7.10
N HIS A 32 -3.12 -23.58 -6.36
CA HIS A 32 -1.74 -23.13 -6.16
C HIS A 32 -0.93 -22.91 -7.47
N GLU A 33 -1.49 -23.16 -8.64
CA GLU A 33 -0.84 -23.02 -9.94
C GLU A 33 -0.83 -21.59 -10.50
N ASP A 34 -1.79 -20.73 -10.12
CA ASP A 34 -1.85 -19.34 -10.62
C ASP A 34 -0.79 -18.42 -10.00
N MET A 35 -0.20 -18.80 -8.85
CA MET A 35 0.95 -18.10 -8.27
C MET A 35 2.20 -18.11 -9.17
N LYS A 36 2.25 -18.98 -10.19
CA LYS A 36 3.37 -19.03 -11.16
C LYS A 36 3.30 -17.94 -12.23
N LEU A 37 2.18 -17.22 -12.34
CA LEU A 37 2.00 -16.18 -13.37
C LEU A 37 2.57 -14.83 -12.94
N PHE A 38 2.76 -14.61 -11.64
CA PHE A 38 3.35 -13.37 -11.15
C PHE A 38 4.87 -13.43 -11.20
N PRO A 39 5.55 -12.36 -11.68
CA PRO A 39 6.99 -12.26 -11.56
C PRO A 39 7.40 -12.36 -10.08
N PRO A 40 8.62 -12.85 -9.78
CA PRO A 40 9.16 -12.93 -8.42
C PRO A 40 9.57 -11.53 -7.90
N LEU A 41 8.64 -10.59 -7.97
CA LEU A 41 8.86 -9.19 -7.67
C LEU A 41 9.08 -9.02 -6.16
N LYS A 42 10.25 -8.49 -5.80
CA LYS A 42 10.67 -8.20 -4.42
C LYS A 42 10.56 -6.72 -4.10
N ARG A 43 10.76 -5.83 -5.08
CA ARG A 43 10.69 -4.37 -4.91
C ARG A 43 9.69 -3.77 -5.88
N LEU A 44 8.74 -3.01 -5.33
CA LEU A 44 7.77 -2.22 -6.08
C LEU A 44 7.86 -0.76 -5.65
N VAL A 45 8.11 0.13 -6.60
CA VAL A 45 8.17 1.57 -6.37
C VAL A 45 7.20 2.27 -7.31
N LEU A 46 6.23 2.97 -6.72
CA LEU A 46 5.20 3.71 -7.43
C LEU A 46 5.32 5.18 -7.04
N GLU A 47 5.74 6.01 -7.98
CA GLU A 47 5.94 7.44 -7.75
C GLU A 47 5.15 8.24 -8.79
N HIS A 48 4.44 9.28 -8.36
CA HIS A 48 3.81 10.25 -9.26
C HIS A 48 2.77 9.64 -10.22
N LEU A 49 1.85 8.80 -9.72
CA LEU A 49 0.82 8.10 -10.54
C LEU A 49 -0.60 8.60 -10.25
N PRO A 50 -1.02 9.76 -10.81
CA PRO A 50 -2.27 10.46 -10.43
C PRO A 50 -3.55 9.67 -10.63
N MET A 51 -3.52 8.64 -11.47
CA MET A 51 -4.69 7.82 -11.82
C MET A 51 -4.66 6.41 -11.20
N LEU A 52 -3.65 6.07 -10.40
CA LEU A 52 -3.54 4.74 -9.81
C LEU A 52 -4.63 4.55 -8.73
N MET A 53 -5.60 3.68 -9.04
CA MET A 53 -6.70 3.35 -8.12
C MET A 53 -6.42 2.10 -7.29
N GLY A 54 -5.43 1.30 -7.68
CA GLY A 54 -5.01 0.09 -6.99
C GLY A 54 -3.89 -0.66 -7.74
N PHE A 55 -3.25 -1.59 -7.05
CA PHE A 55 -2.26 -2.50 -7.62
C PHE A 55 -2.37 -3.87 -6.95
N VAL A 56 -2.01 -4.92 -7.69
CA VAL A 56 -1.87 -6.27 -7.12
C VAL A 56 -0.58 -6.34 -6.33
N VAL A 57 -0.66 -6.88 -5.11
CA VAL A 57 0.51 -7.14 -4.27
C VAL A 57 1.13 -8.46 -4.67
N PHE A 58 2.41 -8.45 -4.99
CA PHE A 58 3.14 -9.64 -5.40
C PHE A 58 3.47 -10.50 -4.17
N PRO A 59 3.31 -11.84 -4.23
CA PRO A 59 3.48 -12.70 -3.06
C PRO A 59 4.92 -12.70 -2.51
N ASN A 60 5.91 -12.41 -3.35
CA ASN A 60 7.32 -12.32 -2.96
C ASN A 60 7.76 -10.88 -2.64
N LEU A 61 6.81 -9.93 -2.52
CA LEU A 61 7.15 -8.53 -2.33
C LEU A 61 7.73 -8.30 -0.94
N GLU A 62 8.98 -7.83 -0.89
CA GLU A 62 9.71 -7.53 0.33
C GLU A 62 9.72 -6.03 0.64
N ARG A 63 9.68 -5.20 -0.41
CA ARG A 63 9.81 -3.74 -0.32
C ARG A 63 8.76 -3.04 -1.18
N LEU A 64 7.98 -2.18 -0.54
CA LEU A 64 6.98 -1.35 -1.19
C LEU A 64 7.23 0.12 -0.86
N LYS A 65 7.38 0.95 -1.91
CA LYS A 65 7.38 2.41 -1.79
C LYS A 65 6.23 3.00 -2.60
N LEU A 66 5.42 3.81 -1.95
CA LEU A 66 4.36 4.59 -2.57
C LEU A 66 4.65 6.07 -2.34
N SER A 67 4.82 6.84 -3.41
CA SER A 67 5.04 8.29 -3.34
C SER A 67 4.03 9.01 -4.23
N SER A 68 3.36 10.02 -3.69
CA SER A 68 2.45 10.88 -4.42
C SER A 68 2.73 12.35 -4.12
N VAL A 69 2.43 13.22 -5.07
CA VAL A 69 2.58 14.66 -4.90
C VAL A 69 1.26 15.23 -4.42
N ASP A 70 1.27 15.77 -3.20
CA ASP A 70 0.24 16.70 -2.73
C ASP A 70 0.35 17.98 -3.56
N VAL A 71 -0.39 18.08 -4.66
CA VAL A 71 -0.54 19.36 -5.35
C VAL A 71 -1.33 20.26 -4.41
N GLU A 72 -0.65 21.24 -3.79
CA GLU A 72 -1.32 22.28 -3.02
C GLU A 72 -2.35 22.96 -3.93
N GLU A 73 -3.63 22.79 -3.59
CA GLU A 73 -4.75 23.35 -4.36
C GLU A 73 -4.64 24.87 -4.36
N THR A 74 -4.03 25.45 -5.40
CA THR A 74 -4.35 26.82 -5.79
C THR A 74 -5.76 26.79 -6.37
N GLN A 75 -6.67 27.57 -5.79
CA GLN A 75 -8.11 27.60 -6.02
C GLN A 75 -8.52 27.93 -7.47
N TYR A 76 -8.16 27.14 -8.47
CA TYR A 76 -8.64 27.24 -9.85
C TYR A 76 -8.19 25.96 -10.54
N ASN A 77 -9.04 24.93 -10.54
CA ASN A 77 -9.17 23.84 -11.52
C ASN A 77 -9.81 22.63 -10.82
N GLN A 78 -11.07 22.35 -11.14
CA GLN A 78 -11.93 21.33 -10.51
C GLN A 78 -11.59 19.88 -10.91
N HIS A 79 -10.38 19.59 -11.38
CA HIS A 79 -9.95 18.22 -11.71
C HIS A 79 -8.96 17.72 -10.66
N SER A 80 -9.52 17.12 -9.61
CA SER A 80 -8.82 16.61 -8.43
C SER A 80 -7.72 15.60 -8.76
N ALA A 81 -6.45 15.96 -8.54
CA ALA A 81 -5.38 14.99 -8.36
C ALA A 81 -5.54 14.38 -6.96
N ARG A 82 -6.32 13.31 -6.84
CA ARG A 82 -6.49 12.59 -5.58
C ARG A 82 -6.02 11.15 -5.75
N ILE A 83 -4.71 10.96 -5.61
CA ILE A 83 -4.21 9.64 -5.22
C ILE A 83 -4.54 9.50 -3.73
N GLY A 84 -5.38 8.54 -3.41
CA GLY A 84 -5.45 8.04 -2.04
C GLY A 84 -4.77 6.69 -1.99
N CYS A 85 -3.58 6.61 -1.41
CA CYS A 85 -2.92 5.32 -1.15
C CYS A 85 -3.70 4.60 -0.05
N ARG A 86 -4.69 3.80 -0.44
CA ARG A 86 -5.48 2.98 0.48
C ARG A 86 -5.09 1.52 0.33
N LEU A 87 -4.44 0.98 1.34
CA LEU A 87 -4.18 -0.48 1.44
C LEU A 87 -5.40 -1.20 2.04
N THR A 88 -6.61 -0.67 1.84
CA THR A 88 -7.83 -1.04 2.58
C THR A 88 -8.64 -2.15 1.93
N ASN A 89 -8.45 -2.45 0.64
CA ASN A 89 -9.29 -3.37 -0.15
C ASN A 89 -8.54 -4.62 -0.64
N LEU A 90 -7.60 -5.12 0.17
CA LEU A 90 -6.83 -6.31 -0.17
C LEU A 90 -7.41 -7.52 0.55
N GLN A 91 -8.39 -8.15 -0.10
CA GLN A 91 -9.04 -9.40 0.36
C GLN A 91 -8.09 -10.61 0.39
N VAL A 92 -6.81 -10.44 0.03
CA VAL A 92 -5.84 -11.52 -0.03
C VAL A 92 -4.79 -11.37 1.06
N MET A 93 -5.11 -11.94 2.23
CA MET A 93 -4.27 -11.93 3.45
C MET A 93 -2.88 -12.57 3.25
N SER A 94 -2.63 -13.28 2.16
CA SER A 94 -1.36 -13.98 1.91
C SER A 94 -0.28 -13.11 1.25
N ARG A 95 -0.63 -11.99 0.63
CA ARG A 95 0.29 -11.28 -0.28
C ARG A 95 1.25 -10.29 0.40
N PHE A 96 1.02 -9.90 1.66
CA PHE A 96 1.93 -9.01 2.42
C PHE A 96 2.86 -9.72 3.40
N GLN A 97 2.82 -11.05 3.46
CA GLN A 97 3.55 -11.78 4.48
C GLN A 97 5.07 -11.57 4.37
N ASN A 98 5.59 -11.43 3.15
CA ASN A 98 7.03 -11.23 2.93
C ASN A 98 7.46 -9.76 3.04
N LEU A 99 6.52 -8.82 3.20
CA LEU A 99 6.83 -7.40 3.23
C LEU A 99 7.63 -7.08 4.50
N SER A 100 8.86 -6.60 4.29
CA SER A 100 9.79 -6.21 5.36
C SER A 100 9.98 -4.70 5.44
N PHE A 101 9.67 -3.98 4.37
CA PHE A 101 9.80 -2.52 4.28
C PHE A 101 8.59 -1.91 3.58
N LEU A 102 7.95 -0.94 4.24
CA LEU A 102 6.86 -0.13 3.69
C LEU A 102 7.20 1.35 3.87
N GLU A 103 7.21 2.09 2.77
CA GLU A 103 7.30 3.55 2.78
C GLU A 103 6.13 4.16 2.03
N VAL A 104 5.48 5.13 2.68
CA VAL A 104 4.39 5.91 2.11
C VAL A 104 4.73 7.37 2.28
N GLU A 105 4.89 8.05 1.15
CA GLU A 105 5.26 9.46 1.06
C GLU A 105 4.15 10.22 0.31
N GLY A 106 3.65 11.31 0.88
CA GLY A 106 2.64 12.16 0.24
C GLY A 106 1.37 11.40 -0.17
N SER A 107 0.56 10.94 0.79
CA SER A 107 -0.61 10.10 0.51
C SER A 107 -1.88 10.84 0.01
N GLY A 108 -1.77 12.09 -0.44
CA GLY A 108 -2.94 12.90 -0.76
C GLY A 108 -3.85 13.13 0.45
N ASN A 109 -5.15 13.28 0.18
CA ASN A 109 -6.21 13.47 1.17
C ASN A 109 -6.67 12.16 1.85
N THR A 110 -5.78 11.17 2.01
CA THR A 110 -6.11 9.87 2.60
C THR A 110 -6.21 9.96 4.12
N LYS A 111 -7.40 9.76 4.67
CA LYS A 111 -7.64 9.79 6.14
C LYS A 111 -7.11 8.57 6.88
N HIS A 112 -7.16 7.39 6.25
CA HIS A 112 -6.75 6.11 6.84
C HIS A 112 -5.87 5.33 5.88
N LEU A 113 -4.70 4.87 6.33
CA LEU A 113 -3.71 4.22 5.46
C LEU A 113 -3.94 2.71 5.33
N LEU A 114 -4.11 2.03 6.46
CA LEU A 114 -4.17 0.57 6.58
C LEU A 114 -5.53 0.12 7.14
N SER A 115 -6.06 -0.97 6.60
CA SER A 115 -7.11 -1.74 7.29
C SER A 115 -6.49 -2.72 8.28
N PHE A 116 -7.25 -3.12 9.29
CA PHE A 116 -6.80 -4.09 10.27
C PHE A 116 -6.35 -5.43 9.65
N PRO A 117 -7.08 -6.03 8.68
CA PRO A 117 -6.61 -7.22 7.99
C PRO A 117 -5.27 -7.04 7.26
N ALA A 118 -5.03 -5.89 6.62
CA ALA A 118 -3.79 -5.61 5.93
C ALA A 118 -2.62 -5.52 6.92
N ALA A 119 -2.77 -4.77 8.00
CA ALA A 119 -1.75 -4.67 9.05
C ALA A 119 -1.45 -6.03 9.69
N ARG A 120 -2.47 -6.86 9.89
CA ARG A 120 -2.31 -8.21 10.48
C ARG A 120 -1.58 -9.18 9.55
N ALA A 121 -1.64 -8.97 8.23
CA ALA A 121 -0.90 -9.77 7.25
C ALA A 121 0.60 -9.42 7.17
N MET A 122 0.99 -8.20 7.61
CA MET A 122 2.36 -7.69 7.58
C MET A 122 3.21 -8.23 8.76
N VAL A 123 3.24 -9.55 8.92
CA VAL A 123 3.89 -10.24 10.05
C VAL A 123 5.42 -10.14 10.05
N HIS A 124 6.03 -9.85 8.90
CA HIS A 124 7.49 -9.70 8.75
C HIS A 124 7.95 -8.25 8.57
N LEU A 125 7.06 -7.27 8.72
CA LEU A 125 7.39 -5.87 8.53
C LEU A 125 8.39 -5.41 9.60
N LYS A 126 9.56 -4.93 9.14
CA LYS A 126 10.64 -4.40 9.98
C LYS A 126 10.69 -2.88 9.95
N HIS A 127 10.39 -2.27 8.80
CA HIS A 127 10.47 -0.82 8.62
C HIS A 127 9.16 -0.27 8.09
N LEU A 128 8.58 0.69 8.82
CA LEU A 128 7.39 1.43 8.41
C LEU A 128 7.70 2.93 8.40
N HIS A 129 7.71 3.53 7.22
CA HIS A 129 7.95 4.95 7.02
C HIS A 129 6.68 5.61 6.48
N ILE A 130 6.24 6.69 7.13
CA ILE A 130 5.10 7.50 6.71
C ILE A 130 5.54 8.96 6.74
N ILE A 131 5.60 9.59 5.56
CA ILE A 131 6.28 10.86 5.35
C ILE A 131 5.36 11.81 4.58
N GLU A 132 5.21 13.05 5.04
CA GLU A 132 4.52 14.13 4.32
C GLU A 132 3.07 13.83 3.93
N CYS A 133 2.39 12.94 4.67
CA CYS A 133 0.99 12.61 4.45
C CYS A 133 0.07 13.63 5.16
N LYS A 134 -0.16 14.78 4.50
CA LYS A 134 -0.90 15.93 5.08
C LYS A 134 -2.36 15.62 5.45
N GLY A 135 -3.00 14.68 4.74
CA GLY A 135 -4.40 14.29 4.95
C GLY A 135 -4.63 13.12 5.91
N LEU A 136 -3.58 12.55 6.49
CA LEU A 136 -3.65 11.31 7.28
C LEU A 136 -4.11 11.57 8.72
N GLU A 137 -5.30 11.05 9.07
CA GLU A 137 -5.86 11.16 10.41
C GLU A 137 -5.51 9.94 11.28
N GLU A 138 -5.50 8.73 10.73
CA GLU A 138 -5.16 7.50 11.45
C GLU A 138 -4.33 6.56 10.56
N VAL A 139 -3.30 5.91 11.10
CA VAL A 139 -2.54 4.92 10.31
C VAL A 139 -3.38 3.66 10.07
N LEU A 140 -4.03 3.17 11.12
CA LEU A 140 -4.90 2.00 11.09
C LEU A 140 -6.36 2.41 11.26
N VAL A 141 -7.26 1.85 10.45
CA VAL A 141 -8.70 1.94 10.73
C VAL A 141 -9.01 1.20 12.03
N ALA A 142 -9.51 1.92 13.03
CA ALA A 142 -9.98 1.30 14.26
C ALA A 142 -11.23 0.46 13.98
N GLU A 143 -11.09 -0.86 13.92
CA GLU A 143 -12.23 -1.76 14.11
C GLU A 143 -12.58 -1.77 15.61
N GLU A 144 -13.87 -1.73 15.95
CA GLU A 144 -14.39 -1.85 17.32
C GLU A 144 -14.19 -3.26 17.90
N LEU A 145 -12.99 -3.82 17.78
CA LEU A 145 -12.62 -5.06 18.44
C LEU A 145 -12.41 -4.72 19.92
N GLY A 146 -13.30 -5.27 20.76
CA GLY A 146 -13.27 -5.14 22.20
C GLY A 146 -11.87 -5.36 22.77
N VAL A 147 -11.60 -4.68 23.88
CA VAL A 147 -10.27 -4.49 24.52
C VAL A 147 -9.54 -5.81 24.84
N GLU A 148 -10.22 -6.95 24.78
CA GLU A 148 -9.76 -8.30 25.14
C GLU A 148 -8.98 -9.04 24.02
N GLY A 149 -8.77 -8.44 22.84
CA GLY A 149 -8.25 -9.21 21.70
C GLY A 149 -7.49 -8.44 20.65
N ARG A 150 -6.78 -7.36 21.00
CA ARG A 150 -5.92 -6.66 20.03
C ARG A 150 -4.70 -7.54 19.71
N PRO A 151 -4.60 -8.15 18.52
CA PRO A 151 -3.44 -8.95 18.14
C PRO A 151 -2.21 -8.04 18.06
N ASN A 152 -1.03 -8.63 18.27
CA ASN A 152 0.23 -7.93 18.10
C ASN A 152 0.41 -7.57 16.61
N LEU A 153 0.14 -6.32 16.24
CA LEU A 153 0.35 -5.81 14.89
C LEU A 153 1.84 -5.51 14.71
N PHE A 154 2.36 -5.86 13.53
CA PHE A 154 3.78 -5.68 13.19
C PHE A 154 4.75 -6.29 14.22
N PRO A 155 4.65 -7.61 14.52
CA PRO A 155 5.41 -8.24 15.60
C PRO A 155 6.94 -8.22 15.40
N ARG A 156 7.43 -7.82 14.22
CA ARG A 156 8.85 -7.70 13.87
C ARG A 156 9.28 -6.26 13.57
N LEU A 157 8.48 -5.25 13.92
CA LEU A 157 8.81 -3.86 13.62
C LEU A 157 10.07 -3.43 14.38
N GLU A 158 11.09 -3.03 13.64
CA GLU A 158 12.39 -2.57 14.14
C GLU A 158 12.50 -1.04 14.01
N CYS A 159 11.84 -0.44 13.02
CA CYS A 159 11.88 0.98 12.76
C CYS A 159 10.50 1.54 12.37
N LEU A 160 10.05 2.54 13.12
CA LEU A 160 8.88 3.36 12.79
C LEU A 160 9.35 4.80 12.56
N PHE A 161 9.16 5.30 11.34
CA PHE A 161 9.52 6.67 10.97
C PHE A 161 8.28 7.44 10.55
N LEU A 162 7.93 8.48 11.31
CA LEU A 162 6.79 9.34 11.06
C LEU A 162 7.28 10.78 10.92
N LYS A 163 7.03 11.42 9.77
CA LYS A 163 7.49 12.78 9.48
C LYS A 163 6.41 13.58 8.76
N ASP A 164 6.20 14.83 9.17
CA ASP A 164 5.29 15.78 8.54
C ASP A 164 3.85 15.26 8.38
N LEU A 165 3.27 14.81 9.50
CA LEU A 165 1.90 14.27 9.62
C LEU A 165 1.01 15.19 10.48
N PRO A 166 0.64 16.38 9.99
CA PRO A 166 0.12 17.48 10.81
C PRO A 166 -1.23 17.20 11.48
N ILE A 167 -2.04 16.28 10.96
CA ILE A 167 -3.37 15.96 11.48
C ILE A 167 -3.50 14.53 12.02
N LEU A 168 -2.39 13.80 12.15
CA LEU A 168 -2.39 12.43 12.63
C LEU A 168 -2.81 12.37 14.10
N LYS A 169 -3.90 11.65 14.36
CA LYS A 169 -4.50 11.50 15.69
C LYS A 169 -4.00 10.26 16.41
N ARG A 170 -3.78 9.17 15.68
CA ARG A 170 -3.39 7.87 16.26
C ARG A 170 -2.71 6.95 15.24
N PHE A 171 -1.89 6.06 15.79
CA PHE A 171 -1.33 4.90 15.12
C PHE A 171 -2.22 3.69 15.39
#